data_AF-A0A819CKL2-F1
#
_entry.id   AF-A0A819CKL2-F1
#
_cell.length_a   1.000
_cell.length_b   1.000
_cell.length_c   1.000
_cell.angle_alpha   90.00
_cell.angle_beta   90.00
_cell.angle_gamma   90.00
#
_symmetry.space_group_name_H-M   'P 1'
#
loop_
_entity.id
_entity.type
_entity.pdbx_description
1 polymer ?
#
loop_
_entity_poly.entity_id
_entity_poly.type
_entity_poly.pdbx_seq_one_letter_code
_entity_poly.pdbx_strand_id
1 'polypeptide(L)'
;MPESLHNQITFYPTVNDINALIQCDLMNTGNVFLHFAPDKNYEVFSLRRAKFSTMTLLYELHTSTTDKFTYNCNICQQQCDIRYHCI
;
A
#
# COMPACT_ATOMS: atom_id res chain seq x y z
N MET A 1 0.82 36.67 38.97
CA MET A 1 1.72 35.60 38.50
C MET A 1 1.96 34.63 39.65
N PRO A 2 1.83 33.30 39.51
CA PRO A 2 1.43 32.52 38.33
C PRO A 2 0.16 31.67 38.54
N GLU A 3 -0.63 31.51 37.48
CA GLU A 3 -1.68 30.48 37.38
C GLU A 3 -1.01 29.10 37.30
N SER A 4 -1.34 28.22 38.23
CA SER A 4 -0.89 26.83 38.22
C SER A 4 -1.78 26.03 37.27
N LEU A 5 -1.31 25.87 36.04
CA LEU A 5 -1.90 24.97 35.05
C LEU A 5 -1.67 23.53 35.52
N HIS A 6 -2.56 23.03 36.38
CA HIS A 6 -2.65 21.61 36.68
C HIS A 6 -3.04 20.91 35.37
N ASN A 7 -2.05 20.31 34.72
CA ASN A 7 -2.26 19.34 33.64
C ASN A 7 -3.16 18.23 34.17
N GLN A 8 -4.45 18.31 33.87
CA GLN A 8 -5.36 17.17 34.03
C GLN A 8 -4.96 16.12 32.99
N ILE A 9 -4.09 15.20 33.39
CA ILE A 9 -3.79 14.00 32.61
C ILE A 9 -5.09 13.22 32.53
N THR A 10 -5.79 13.38 31.40
CA THR A 10 -7.01 12.66 31.11
C THR A 10 -6.62 11.20 30.86
N PHE A 11 -7.19 10.26 31.61
CA PHE A 11 -6.88 8.84 31.45
C PHE A 11 -7.58 8.31 30.20
N TYR A 12 -6.84 8.21 29.10
CA TYR A 12 -7.34 7.61 27.86
C TYR A 12 -7.19 6.09 27.92
N PRO A 13 -8.15 5.32 27.35
CA PRO A 13 -7.97 3.89 27.17
C PRO A 13 -6.73 3.61 26.32
N THR A 14 -6.08 2.47 26.55
CA THR A 14 -4.93 2.02 25.75
C THR A 14 -5.34 1.92 24.28
N VAL A 15 -4.54 2.49 23.39
CA VAL A 15 -4.76 2.36 21.94
C VAL A 15 -4.50 0.91 21.55
N ASN A 16 -5.54 0.23 21.07
CA ASN A 16 -5.44 -1.12 20.51
C ASN A 16 -5.62 -1.05 18.99
N ASP A 17 -4.51 -0.99 18.26
CA ASP A 17 -4.54 -1.07 16.81
C ASP A 17 -4.74 -2.53 16.38
N ILE A 18 -5.89 -2.81 15.76
CA ILE A 18 -6.27 -4.15 15.31
C ILE A 18 -5.68 -4.50 13.94
N ASN A 19 -5.04 -3.53 13.27
CA ASN A 19 -4.50 -3.75 11.94
C ASN A 19 -3.17 -4.49 12.01
N ALA A 20 -2.98 -5.43 11.09
CA ALA A 20 -1.69 -6.08 10.92
C ALA A 20 -0.67 -5.08 10.36
N LEU A 21 0.59 -5.23 10.79
CA LEU A 21 1.70 -4.51 10.17
C LEU A 21 1.87 -4.99 8.72
N ILE A 22 1.89 -4.04 7.79
CA ILE A 22 2.17 -4.31 6.38
C ILE A 22 3.64 -3.96 6.13
N GLN A 23 4.43 -4.96 5.76
CA GLN A 23 5.80 -4.73 5.33
C GLN A 23 5.82 -4.30 3.86
N CYS A 24 6.22 -3.06 3.58
CA CYS A 24 6.36 -2.54 2.23
C CYS A 24 7.49 -1.51 2.18
N ASP A 25 8.66 -1.90 1.66
CA ASP A 25 9.84 -1.03 1.63
C ASP A 25 9.58 0.24 0.83
N LEU A 26 8.86 0.12 -0.29
CA LEU A 26 8.51 1.24 -1.17
C LEU A 26 7.65 2.31 -0.46
N MET A 27 6.71 1.88 0.40
CA MET A 27 5.75 2.76 1.08
C MET A 27 6.08 2.98 2.56
N ASN A 28 7.25 2.53 3.02
CA ASN A 28 7.65 2.65 4.41
C ASN A 28 7.76 4.12 4.86
N THR A 29 8.24 5.00 3.97
CA THR A 29 8.22 6.45 4.18
C THR A 29 7.94 7.17 2.87
N GLY A 30 7.39 8.39 2.96
CA GLY A 30 7.14 9.21 1.77
C GLY A 30 8.40 9.52 0.95
N ASN A 31 9.55 9.62 1.61
CA ASN A 31 10.82 9.87 0.94
C ASN A 31 11.30 8.70 0.08
N VAL A 32 11.00 7.45 0.47
CA VAL A 32 11.39 6.27 -0.34
C VAL A 32 10.64 6.27 -1.66
N PHE A 33 9.33 6.50 -1.64
CA PHE A 33 8.54 6.64 -2.86
C PHE A 33 9.02 7.81 -3.73
N LEU A 34 9.30 8.98 -3.15
CA LEU A 34 9.76 10.15 -3.90
C LEU A 34 11.16 9.97 -4.49
N HIS A 35 12.04 9.19 -3.85
CA HIS A 35 13.33 8.83 -4.41
C HIS A 35 13.19 7.86 -5.59
N PHE A 36 12.24 6.93 -5.50
CA PHE A 36 11.99 5.91 -6.53
C PHE A 36 11.21 6.43 -7.74
N ALA A 37 10.28 7.37 -7.54
CA ALA A 37 9.38 7.88 -8.57
C ALA A 37 10.08 8.46 -9.82
N PRO A 38 11.17 9.25 -9.72
CA PRO A 38 11.90 9.77 -10.87
C PRO A 38 12.53 8.67 -11.74
N ASP A 39 13.11 7.64 -11.11
CA ASP A 39 13.73 6.51 -11.82
C ASP A 39 12.72 5.75 -12.69
N LYS A 40 11.44 5.79 -12.31
CA LYS A 40 10.32 5.17 -13.04
C LYS A 40 9.49 6.15 -13.86
N ASN A 41 9.85 7.43 -13.92
CA ASN A 41 9.09 8.50 -14.56
C ASN A 41 7.63 8.59 -14.05
N TYR A 42 7.42 8.43 -12.75
CA TYR A 42 6.11 8.63 -12.14
C TYR A 42 5.78 10.12 -12.08
N GLU A 43 4.89 10.53 -12.98
CA GLU A 43 4.45 11.90 -13.14
C GLU A 43 2.98 12.04 -12.75
N VAL A 44 2.66 13.08 -11.97
CA VAL A 44 1.28 13.39 -11.53
C VAL A 44 0.73 14.69 -12.14
N PHE A 45 1.45 15.27 -13.11
CA PHE A 45 1.15 16.59 -13.70
C PHE A 45 -0.05 16.61 -14.66
N SER A 46 -0.55 15.46 -15.10
CA SER A 46 -1.80 15.37 -15.88
C SER A 46 -2.57 14.13 -15.50
N LEU A 47 -3.89 14.12 -15.73
CA LEU A 47 -4.73 12.97 -15.39
C LEU A 47 -4.25 11.68 -16.05
N ARG A 48 -3.86 11.75 -17.33
CA ARG A 48 -3.33 10.58 -18.06
C ARG A 48 -2.07 10.03 -17.40
N ARG A 49 -1.15 10.91 -16.98
CA ARG A 49 0.11 10.53 -16.34
C ARG A 49 -0.08 10.04 -14.92
N ALA A 50 -0.95 10.69 -14.15
CA ALA A 50 -1.33 10.23 -12.82
C ALA A 50 -1.93 8.82 -12.90
N LYS A 51 -2.88 8.57 -13.82
CA LYS A 51 -3.45 7.23 -14.03
C LYS A 51 -2.40 6.18 -14.39
N PHE A 52 -1.47 6.52 -15.28
CA PHE A 52 -0.37 5.61 -15.64
C PHE A 52 0.48 5.29 -14.41
N SER A 53 0.98 6.32 -13.71
CA SER A 53 1.81 6.19 -12.52
C SER A 53 1.12 5.40 -11.40
N THR A 54 -0.18 5.62 -11.19
CA THR A 54 -0.98 4.85 -10.22
C THR A 54 -1.07 3.38 -10.62
N MET A 55 -1.32 3.07 -11.90
CA MET A 55 -1.42 1.66 -12.35
C MET A 55 -0.09 0.92 -12.20
N THR A 56 1.03 1.53 -12.58
CA THR A 56 2.36 0.93 -12.40
C THR A 56 2.72 0.78 -10.93
N LEU A 57 2.38 1.77 -10.10
CA LEU A 57 2.60 1.68 -8.66
C LEU A 57 1.80 0.53 -8.03
N LEU A 58 0.51 0.41 -8.36
CA LEU A 58 -0.31 -0.70 -7.87
C LEU A 58 0.27 -2.05 -8.29
N TYR A 59 0.72 -2.17 -9.54
CA TYR A 59 1.39 -3.39 -10.02
C TYR A 59 2.63 -3.72 -9.19
N GLU A 60 3.49 -2.74 -8.92
CA GLU A 60 4.70 -2.93 -8.11
C GLU A 60 4.37 -3.34 -6.67
N LEU A 61 3.38 -2.71 -6.04
CA LEU A 61 2.93 -3.07 -4.69
C LEU A 61 2.39 -4.50 -4.62
N HIS A 62 1.60 -4.91 -5.61
CA HIS A 62 1.05 -6.26 -5.65
C HIS A 62 2.14 -7.31 -5.93
N THR A 63 3.08 -7.03 -6.83
CA THR A 63 4.13 -7.99 -7.22
C THR A 63 5.28 -8.08 -6.22
N SER A 64 5.63 -7.00 -5.54
CA SER A 64 6.68 -7.01 -4.51
C SER A 64 6.30 -7.80 -3.27
N THR A 65 4.99 -7.95 -3.01
CA THR A 65 4.46 -8.60 -1.81
C THR A 65 3.98 -10.04 -2.05
N THR A 66 3.86 -10.47 -3.31
CA THR A 66 3.34 -11.81 -3.65
C THR A 66 4.36 -12.64 -4.43
N ASP A 67 4.65 -13.84 -3.93
CA ASP A 67 5.46 -14.85 -4.62
C ASP A 67 4.72 -15.31 -5.89
N LYS A 68 4.91 -14.58 -7.00
CA LYS A 68 4.33 -14.80 -8.33
C LYS A 68 2.79 -14.62 -8.35
N PHE A 69 2.29 -14.00 -9.42
CA PHE A 69 0.85 -13.90 -9.62
C PHE A 69 0.24 -15.29 -9.79
N THR A 70 -0.41 -15.75 -8.73
CA THR A 70 -1.29 -16.91 -8.74
C THR A 70 -2.61 -16.50 -9.36
N TYR A 71 -2.90 -16.95 -10.59
CA TYR A 71 -4.23 -16.74 -11.15
C TYR A 71 -5.17 -17.77 -10.53
N ASN A 72 -6.23 -17.34 -9.85
CA ASN A 72 -7.28 -18.25 -9.42
C ASN A 72 -8.42 -18.24 -10.43
N CYS A 73 -8.96 -19.41 -10.77
CA CYS A 73 -10.10 -19.51 -11.65
C CYS A 73 -11.33 -18.87 -11.00
N ASN A 74 -12.05 -18.02 -11.73
CA ASN A 74 -13.31 -17.45 -11.23
C ASN A 74 -14.42 -18.49 -11.03
N ILE A 75 -14.30 -19.67 -11.65
CA ILE A 75 -15.28 -20.76 -11.53
C ILE A 75 -14.95 -21.68 -10.36
N CYS A 76 -13.79 -22.35 -10.38
CA CYS A 76 -13.43 -23.34 -9.37
C CYS A 76 -12.61 -22.80 -8.20
N GLN A 77 -12.18 -21.53 -8.25
CA GLN A 77 -11.33 -20.87 -7.24
C GLN A 77 -9.95 -21.52 -7.04
N GLN A 78 -9.56 -22.46 -7.91
CA GLN A 78 -8.24 -23.10 -7.88
C GLN A 78 -7.19 -22.28 -8.64
N GLN A 79 -5.93 -22.42 -8.21
CA GLN A 79 -4.78 -21.87 -8.90
C GLN A 79 -4.67 -22.41 -10.34
N CYS A 80 -4.42 -21.50 -11.28
CA CYS A 80 -4.36 -21.72 -12.72
C CYS A 80 -3.01 -21.27 -13.25
N ASP A 81 -2.29 -22.19 -13.88
CA ASP A 81 -1.09 -21.85 -14.66
C ASP A 81 -1.44 -21.41 -16.10
N ILE A 82 -2.66 -21.71 -16.59
CA ILE A 82 -3.13 -21.39 -17.95
C ILE A 82 -4.49 -20.67 -17.93
N ARG A 83 -4.72 -19.79 -18.92
CA ARG A 83 -5.88 -18.88 -18.97
C ARG A 83 -7.25 -19.56 -19.11
N TYR A 84 -7.31 -20.79 -19.62
CA TYR A 84 -8.56 -21.54 -19.86
C TYR A 84 -8.55 -22.85 -19.07
N HIS A 85 -8.68 -22.74 -17.75
CA HIS A 85 -8.64 -23.89 -16.84
C HIS A 85 -10.00 -24.60 -16.73
N CYS A 86 -11.09 -23.85 -16.60
CA CYS A 86 -12.46 -24.39 -16.61
C CYS A 86 -13.12 -24.12 -17.97
N ILE A 87 -13.89 -25.11 -18.42
CA ILE A 87 -14.79 -25.02 -19.58
C ILE A 87 -16.17 -24.62 -19.09
#